data_AF-A0A355QG32-F1
#
_entry.id   AF-A0A355QG32-F1
#
_cell.length_a   1.000
_cell.length_b   1.000
_cell.length_c   1.000
_cell.angle_alpha   90.00
_cell.angle_beta   90.00
_cell.angle_gamma   90.00
#
_symmetry.space_group_name_H-M   'P 1'
#
loop_
_entity.id
_entity.type
_entity.pdbx_description
1 polymer ?
#
loop_
_entity_poly.entity_id
_entity_poly.type
_entity_poly.pdbx_seq_one_letter_code
_entity_poly.pdbx_strand_id
1 'polypeptide(L)'
;MSRHAGRTPGTFGADHRPTHRRGCGRDGARRPTRRTPFCGGDRVNDETGTREERRYDAWALRHAEHGTTELIPAATVLVLRDSADGLEVLMLRKNSKIAFGGMWVFPGGRIDEEDAIHGDDDQSDELATAARAVVREAAEEAHIAVDPDALVWFSHWVPPPITPRRFSTFFFATRAAPGPDGVVEIDDGEIVDHAWMTPAGAMDRRDAGEIELAPPTWVSLHLLSGWTTVETALEALADMDPEFYETHIGRSEGSAVAMWSGDAGYETGDPSQDGPRHRLTMRDGRYAFERTGC
;
A
#
# COMPACT_ATOMS: atom_id res chain seq x y z
N MET A 1 29.43 -63.63 -22.87
CA MET A 1 29.71 -62.71 -23.99
C MET A 1 30.06 -61.37 -23.34
N SER A 2 31.33 -61.14 -22.98
CA SER A 2 32.36 -60.42 -23.77
C SER A 2 31.89 -59.04 -24.27
N ARG A 3 32.61 -57.91 -24.11
CA ARG A 3 33.91 -57.58 -23.48
C ARG A 3 34.06 -56.04 -23.49
N HIS A 4 34.75 -55.52 -22.46
CA HIS A 4 35.75 -54.43 -22.40
C HIS A 4 35.40 -53.01 -22.93
N ALA A 5 35.49 -51.94 -22.13
CA ALA A 5 36.60 -51.38 -21.31
C ALA A 5 37.61 -50.55 -22.11
N GLY A 6 37.84 -49.31 -21.66
CA GLY A 6 38.97 -48.46 -22.01
C GLY A 6 39.15 -47.37 -20.94
N ARG A 7 40.21 -47.50 -20.14
CA ARG A 7 40.54 -46.69 -18.96
C ARG A 7 41.98 -46.15 -19.13
N THR A 8 42.21 -44.90 -18.69
CA THR A 8 43.45 -44.34 -18.06
C THR A 8 44.73 -44.12 -18.91
N PRO A 9 45.79 -43.45 -18.39
CA PRO A 9 45.94 -42.33 -17.42
C PRO A 9 47.04 -41.29 -17.79
N GLY A 10 47.24 -40.26 -16.96
CA GLY A 10 48.55 -39.61 -16.72
C GLY A 10 48.53 -38.08 -16.66
N THR A 11 49.20 -37.31 -15.78
CA THR A 11 49.87 -37.44 -14.47
C THR A 11 50.53 -36.07 -14.17
N PHE A 12 50.51 -35.64 -12.90
CA PHE A 12 51.49 -34.80 -12.18
C PHE A 12 51.85 -33.36 -12.61
N GLY A 13 51.84 -32.47 -11.61
CA GLY A 13 52.49 -31.16 -11.65
C GLY A 13 52.16 -30.29 -10.45
N ALA A 14 52.56 -30.71 -9.25
CA ALA A 14 52.64 -29.83 -8.09
C ALA A 14 54.05 -29.21 -8.07
N ASP A 15 54.15 -27.89 -7.92
CA ASP A 15 55.39 -27.28 -7.42
C ASP A 15 55.07 -26.09 -6.51
N HIS A 16 55.68 -26.12 -5.33
CA HIS A 16 55.45 -25.19 -4.23
C HIS A 16 56.82 -24.71 -3.74
N ARG A 17 56.96 -23.37 -3.68
CA ARG A 17 57.91 -22.57 -2.86
C ARG A 17 59.39 -22.49 -3.33
N PRO A 18 60.22 -21.56 -2.79
CA PRO A 18 59.97 -20.38 -1.93
C PRO A 18 60.74 -19.11 -2.43
N THR A 19 60.60 -17.88 -1.93
CA THR A 19 61.24 -17.32 -0.71
C THR A 19 61.23 -15.78 -0.79
N HIS A 20 61.13 -15.11 0.37
CA HIS A 20 61.78 -13.84 0.76
C HIS A 20 61.40 -12.53 0.00
N ARG A 21 61.25 -11.35 0.61
CA ARG A 21 61.90 -10.74 1.80
C ARG A 21 61.17 -9.41 2.11
N ARG A 22 61.07 -9.08 3.42
CA ARG A 22 61.30 -7.78 4.10
C ARG A 22 60.77 -6.48 3.42
N GLY A 23 60.10 -5.57 4.12
CA GLY A 23 60.49 -5.08 5.45
C GLY A 23 59.55 -4.03 6.03
N CYS A 24 59.61 -3.92 7.37
CA CYS A 24 59.17 -2.77 8.15
C CYS A 24 60.01 -1.53 7.80
N GLY A 25 59.35 -0.37 7.72
CA GLY A 25 59.94 0.96 7.77
C GLY A 25 59.09 1.85 8.67
N ARG A 26 59.73 2.43 9.69
CA ARG A 26 59.17 3.20 10.81
C ARG A 26 59.20 4.70 10.52
N ASP A 27 58.32 5.40 11.24
CA ASP A 27 58.44 6.75 11.81
C ASP A 27 58.46 8.00 10.90
N GLY A 28 57.64 8.99 11.28
CA GLY A 28 57.81 10.37 10.83
C GLY A 28 56.57 11.27 10.97
N ALA A 29 56.21 11.62 12.21
CA ALA A 29 55.15 12.59 12.52
C ALA A 29 55.39 13.99 11.92
N ARG A 30 54.32 14.66 11.49
CA ARG A 30 54.10 16.13 11.57
C ARG A 30 52.59 16.44 11.51
N ARG A 31 52.07 17.08 12.57
CA ARG A 31 50.77 17.79 12.69
C ARG A 31 51.06 19.31 12.64
N PRO A 32 50.09 20.25 12.69
CA PRO A 32 48.64 20.23 12.38
C PRO A 32 48.15 21.50 11.65
N THR A 33 46.93 21.50 11.07
CA THR A 33 46.05 22.70 11.06
C THR A 33 44.56 22.33 11.08
N ARG A 34 43.94 22.62 12.24
CA ARG A 34 42.60 23.23 12.50
C ARG A 34 41.47 22.95 11.49
N ARG A 35 40.38 22.25 11.83
CA ARG A 35 39.29 22.49 12.83
C ARG A 35 38.01 22.83 12.05
N THR A 36 37.04 21.92 12.08
CA THR A 36 35.69 22.22 12.57
C THR A 36 35.08 20.93 13.13
N PRO A 37 34.35 21.02 14.25
CA PRO A 37 33.75 19.87 14.90
C PRO A 37 32.45 19.51 14.15
N PHE A 38 32.27 18.23 13.83
CA PHE A 38 30.90 17.74 13.64
C PHE A 38 30.30 17.70 15.06
N CYS A 39 29.58 18.76 15.39
CA CYS A 39 28.71 18.79 16.56
C CYS A 39 27.78 17.58 16.46
N GLY A 40 27.56 16.92 17.61
CA GLY A 40 26.57 15.88 17.72
C GLY A 40 25.26 16.38 17.12
N GLY A 41 24.75 15.64 16.13
CA GLY A 41 23.33 15.67 15.87
C GLY A 41 22.69 15.12 17.12
N ASP A 42 22.11 16.03 17.91
CA ASP A 42 21.16 15.67 18.93
C ASP A 42 20.15 14.71 18.27
N ARG A 43 20.12 13.47 18.77
CA ARG A 43 18.98 12.59 18.51
C ARG A 43 17.81 13.27 19.19
N VAL A 44 17.03 14.01 18.42
CA VAL A 44 15.66 14.32 18.78
C VAL A 44 14.90 13.01 18.62
N ASN A 45 14.98 12.16 19.64
CA ASN A 45 13.94 11.16 19.89
C ASN A 45 12.81 11.94 20.56
N ASP A 46 12.03 12.65 19.76
CA ASP A 46 10.69 13.02 20.16
C ASP A 46 9.82 11.79 19.86
N GLU A 47 9.71 10.90 20.84
CA GLU A 47 8.91 9.67 20.78
C GLU A 47 7.46 9.96 21.20
N THR A 48 6.94 11.13 20.82
CA THR A 48 5.53 11.47 20.97
C THR A 48 4.72 10.84 19.83
N GLY A 49 3.46 10.49 20.10
CA GLY A 49 2.54 9.86 19.15
C GLY A 49 2.48 8.31 19.13
N THR A 50 1.49 7.74 18.46
CA THR A 50 1.37 6.29 18.24
C THR A 50 2.42 5.77 17.24
N ARG A 51 2.55 4.44 17.09
CA ARG A 51 3.46 3.85 16.08
C ARG A 51 3.01 4.23 14.68
N GLU A 52 1.70 4.33 14.50
CA GLU A 52 1.00 4.61 13.27
C GLU A 52 1.14 6.09 12.88
N GLU A 53 0.89 7.02 13.80
CA GLU A 53 1.14 8.46 13.59
C GLU A 53 2.57 8.74 13.11
N ARG A 54 3.56 8.17 13.79
CA ARG A 54 4.97 8.36 13.39
C ARG A 54 5.27 7.86 11.97
N ARG A 55 4.58 6.81 11.50
CA ARG A 55 4.74 6.29 10.14
C ARG A 55 4.16 7.27 9.12
N TYR A 56 2.97 7.79 9.40
CA TYR A 56 2.33 8.80 8.58
C TYR A 56 3.16 10.08 8.52
N ASP A 57 3.59 10.63 9.65
CA ASP A 57 4.39 11.85 9.70
C ASP A 57 5.70 11.70 8.93
N ALA A 58 6.42 10.59 9.15
CA ALA A 58 7.64 10.29 8.41
C ALA A 58 7.42 10.23 6.89
N TRP A 59 6.25 9.76 6.45
CA TRP A 59 5.85 9.80 5.05
C TRP A 59 5.50 11.23 4.62
N ALA A 60 4.61 11.93 5.31
CA ALA A 60 4.15 13.27 4.97
C ALA A 60 5.30 14.29 4.87
N LEU A 61 6.28 14.24 5.79
CA LEU A 61 7.48 15.08 5.74
C LEU A 61 8.31 14.89 4.46
N ARG A 62 8.30 13.68 3.89
CA ARG A 62 9.06 13.35 2.66
C ARG A 62 8.29 13.67 1.38
N HIS A 63 6.96 13.74 1.46
CA HIS A 63 6.06 13.81 0.31
C HIS A 63 5.33 15.16 0.22
N ALA A 64 6.08 16.26 0.42
CA ALA A 64 5.61 17.63 0.23
C ALA A 64 4.77 17.73 -1.06
N GLU A 65 3.60 18.40 -1.00
CA GLU A 65 2.60 18.38 -2.07
C GLU A 65 3.20 18.67 -3.47
N HIS A 66 3.23 17.66 -4.32
CA HIS A 66 3.56 17.81 -5.75
C HIS A 66 2.25 17.81 -6.57
N GLY A 67 2.06 18.84 -7.40
CA GLY A 67 0.91 18.99 -8.30
C GLY A 67 0.24 20.36 -8.24
N THR A 68 -0.72 20.60 -9.13
CA THR A 68 -1.49 21.86 -9.18
C THR A 68 -2.88 21.75 -8.53
N THR A 69 -3.31 20.53 -8.21
CA THR A 69 -4.58 20.24 -7.57
C THR A 69 -4.34 19.82 -6.13
N GLU A 70 -5.01 20.53 -5.22
CA GLU A 70 -5.01 20.29 -3.77
C GLU A 70 -5.52 18.89 -3.45
N LEU A 71 -4.94 18.31 -2.39
CA LEU A 71 -5.37 17.02 -1.87
C LEU A 71 -6.61 17.20 -1.00
N ILE A 72 -7.63 16.39 -1.26
CA ILE A 72 -8.85 16.32 -0.45
C ILE A 72 -8.67 15.14 0.51
N PRO A 73 -8.63 15.36 1.84
CA PRO A 73 -8.52 14.26 2.79
C PRO A 73 -9.76 13.37 2.74
N ALA A 74 -9.55 12.06 2.80
CA ALA A 74 -10.60 11.06 2.69
C ALA A 74 -10.24 9.81 3.49
N ALA A 75 -11.25 9.00 3.82
CA ALA A 75 -11.06 7.71 4.47
C ALA A 75 -12.05 6.68 3.89
N THR A 76 -11.64 5.42 3.87
CA THR A 76 -12.50 4.30 3.43
C THR A 76 -12.21 3.04 4.23
N VAL A 77 -13.21 2.19 4.42
CA VAL A 77 -13.11 0.98 5.25
C VAL A 77 -13.54 -0.25 4.48
N LEU A 78 -12.69 -1.27 4.50
CA LEU A 78 -13.00 -2.61 4.04
C LEU A 78 -13.66 -3.37 5.20
N VAL A 79 -14.98 -3.47 5.18
CA VAL A 79 -15.74 -4.26 6.16
C VAL A 79 -15.73 -5.73 5.73
N LEU A 80 -15.22 -6.61 6.59
CA LEU A 80 -14.93 -8.00 6.27
C LEU A 80 -15.81 -8.97 7.07
N ARG A 81 -16.22 -10.07 6.46
CA ARG A 81 -16.88 -11.18 7.15
C ARG A 81 -16.40 -12.54 6.64
N ASP A 82 -16.50 -13.55 7.50
CA ASP A 82 -16.30 -14.94 7.07
C ASP A 82 -17.60 -15.49 6.48
N SER A 83 -17.48 -16.22 5.37
CA SER A 83 -18.58 -16.96 4.73
C SER A 83 -18.16 -18.40 4.45
N ALA A 84 -19.09 -19.22 3.95
CA ALA A 84 -18.80 -20.60 3.56
C ALA A 84 -17.78 -20.69 2.40
N ASP A 85 -17.70 -19.63 1.59
CA ASP A 85 -16.81 -19.53 0.43
C ASP A 85 -15.49 -18.79 0.76
N GLY A 86 -15.28 -18.45 2.04
CA GLY A 86 -14.11 -17.76 2.56
C GLY A 86 -14.40 -16.32 2.99
N LEU A 87 -13.35 -15.50 3.02
CA LEU A 87 -13.44 -14.08 3.36
C LEU A 87 -14.23 -13.33 2.29
N GLU A 88 -15.21 -12.55 2.73
CA GLU A 88 -15.97 -11.60 1.92
C GLU A 88 -15.74 -10.17 2.41
N VAL A 89 -15.78 -9.24 1.46
CA VAL A 89 -15.76 -7.80 1.71
C VAL A 89 -17.06 -7.18 1.24
N LEU A 90 -17.55 -6.20 1.97
CA LEU A 90 -18.68 -5.41 1.54
C LEU A 90 -18.27 -4.44 0.42
N MET A 91 -19.01 -4.51 -0.68
CA MET A 91 -18.91 -3.59 -1.79
C MET A 91 -20.23 -2.83 -1.93
N LEU A 92 -20.15 -1.51 -2.16
CA LEU A 92 -21.27 -0.62 -2.44
C LEU A 92 -21.21 -0.15 -3.90
N ARG A 93 -22.36 0.02 -4.55
CA ARG A 93 -22.45 0.54 -5.92
C ARG A 93 -22.93 1.98 -5.91
N LYS A 94 -22.10 2.91 -6.38
CA LYS A 94 -22.49 4.33 -6.47
C LYS A 94 -23.47 4.58 -7.62
N ASN A 95 -24.40 5.52 -7.40
CA ASN A 95 -25.40 5.95 -8.38
C ASN A 95 -24.74 6.53 -9.64
N SER A 96 -25.25 6.17 -10.82
CA SER A 96 -24.63 6.48 -12.12
C SER A 96 -24.63 7.96 -12.51
N LYS A 97 -25.24 8.85 -11.72
CA LYS A 97 -25.40 10.29 -12.01
C LYS A 97 -24.27 11.18 -11.44
N ILE A 98 -23.35 10.62 -10.66
CA ILE A 98 -22.17 11.31 -10.13
C ILE A 98 -20.95 10.89 -10.98
N ALA A 99 -19.90 11.73 -11.05
CA ALA A 99 -18.61 11.27 -11.57
C ALA A 99 -18.22 9.99 -10.80
N PHE A 100 -17.84 8.90 -11.50
CA PHE A 100 -17.74 7.51 -10.98
C PHE A 100 -19.02 6.66 -11.00
N GLY A 101 -20.01 7.09 -11.78
CA GLY A 101 -21.28 6.42 -11.86
C GLY A 101 -21.23 4.93 -12.25
N GLY A 102 -21.67 4.05 -11.34
CA GLY A 102 -21.75 2.60 -11.55
C GLY A 102 -20.55 1.81 -11.04
N MET A 103 -19.49 2.46 -10.54
CA MET A 103 -18.36 1.77 -9.91
C MET A 103 -18.76 1.14 -8.58
N TRP A 104 -18.12 0.01 -8.29
CA TRP A 104 -18.19 -0.63 -6.99
C TRP A 104 -17.02 -0.17 -6.13
N VAL A 105 -17.33 0.25 -4.90
CA VAL A 105 -16.41 0.88 -3.95
C VAL A 105 -16.58 0.27 -2.56
N PHE A 106 -15.66 0.59 -1.66
CA PHE A 106 -15.86 0.37 -0.23
C PHE A 106 -16.60 1.57 0.38
N PRO A 107 -17.27 1.40 1.53
CA PRO A 107 -17.81 2.52 2.29
C PRO A 107 -16.73 3.57 2.59
N GLY A 108 -17.05 4.85 2.40
CA GLY A 108 -16.10 5.92 2.68
C GLY A 108 -16.30 7.18 1.85
N GLY A 109 -15.66 8.24 2.31
CA GLY A 109 -15.87 9.58 1.79
C GLY A 109 -14.82 10.57 2.25
N ARG A 110 -15.19 11.85 2.19
CA ARG A 110 -14.33 12.96 2.58
C ARG A 110 -14.23 13.00 4.11
N ILE A 111 -13.06 13.38 4.60
CA ILE A 111 -12.89 13.78 6.00
C ILE A 111 -13.35 15.23 6.13
N ASP A 112 -14.36 15.47 6.95
CA ASP A 112 -14.93 16.80 7.17
C ASP A 112 -14.35 17.43 8.46
N GLU A 113 -14.53 18.74 8.63
CA GLU A 113 -14.01 19.47 9.79
C GLU A 113 -14.60 18.93 11.11
N GLU A 114 -15.83 18.42 11.09
CA GLU A 114 -16.47 17.82 12.27
C GLU A 114 -15.83 16.50 12.72
N ASP A 115 -15.07 15.84 11.85
CA ASP A 115 -14.37 14.60 12.16
C ASP A 115 -13.07 14.84 12.95
N ALA A 116 -12.59 16.09 13.00
CA ALA A 116 -11.30 16.45 13.61
C ALA A 116 -11.16 15.91 15.04
N ILE A 117 -10.07 15.20 15.28
CA ILE A 117 -9.59 14.75 16.58
C ILE A 117 -8.22 15.39 16.81
N HIS A 118 -8.01 15.92 18.02
CA HIS A 118 -6.76 16.54 18.43
C HIS A 118 -6.12 15.73 19.56
N GLY A 119 -4.79 15.59 19.52
CA GLY A 119 -4.00 15.00 20.58
C GLY A 119 -3.88 15.89 21.82
N ASP A 120 -3.23 15.36 22.86
CA ASP A 120 -3.02 16.07 24.15
C ASP A 120 -2.21 17.38 24.00
N ASP A 121 -1.49 17.55 22.90
CA ASP A 121 -0.68 18.71 22.55
C ASP A 121 -1.38 19.69 21.59
N ASP A 122 -2.69 19.51 21.39
CA ASP A 122 -3.54 20.30 20.47
C ASP A 122 -3.18 20.13 18.98
N GLN A 123 -2.30 19.17 18.64
CA GLN A 123 -2.02 18.83 17.24
C GLN A 123 -3.14 17.94 16.67
N SER A 124 -3.39 18.08 15.37
CA SER A 124 -4.33 17.21 14.64
C SER A 124 -3.85 15.77 14.69
N ASP A 125 -4.69 14.86 15.17
CA ASP A 125 -4.48 13.43 15.03
C ASP A 125 -5.15 12.98 13.73
N GLU A 126 -4.38 13.00 12.63
CA GLU A 126 -4.86 12.68 11.29
C GLU A 126 -5.44 11.27 11.21
N LEU A 127 -4.86 10.31 11.93
CA LEU A 127 -5.30 8.92 11.86
C LEU A 127 -6.60 8.71 12.64
N ALA A 128 -6.71 9.25 13.85
CA ALA A 128 -7.94 9.21 14.61
C ALA A 128 -9.07 10.01 13.93
N THR A 129 -8.73 11.13 13.30
CA THR A 129 -9.64 11.92 12.46
C THR A 129 -10.15 11.09 11.28
N ALA A 130 -9.26 10.41 10.55
CA ALA A 130 -9.62 9.54 9.44
C ALA A 130 -10.46 8.32 9.89
N ALA A 131 -10.13 7.72 11.04
CA ALA A 131 -10.90 6.64 11.64
C ALA A 131 -12.31 7.10 12.01
N ARG A 132 -12.47 8.29 12.58
CA ARG A 132 -13.78 8.88 12.90
C ARG A 132 -14.62 9.13 11.65
N ALA A 133 -14.01 9.69 10.61
CA ALA A 133 -14.67 9.90 9.32
C ALA A 133 -15.18 8.58 8.73
N VAL A 134 -14.38 7.51 8.77
CA VAL A 134 -14.80 6.23 8.19
C VAL A 134 -15.93 5.56 8.95
N VAL A 135 -15.99 5.74 10.28
CA VAL A 135 -17.12 5.27 11.11
C VAL A 135 -18.40 6.02 10.73
N ARG A 136 -18.33 7.34 10.55
CA ARG A 136 -19.46 8.15 10.09
C ARG A 136 -19.94 7.72 8.71
N GLU A 137 -19.04 7.65 7.73
CA GLU A 137 -19.36 7.28 6.34
C GLU A 137 -19.96 5.87 6.24
N ALA A 138 -19.43 4.88 6.98
CA ALA A 138 -20.00 3.53 6.98
C ALA A 138 -21.43 3.48 7.55
N ALA A 139 -21.72 4.30 8.56
CA ALA A 139 -23.06 4.42 9.12
C ALA A 139 -24.02 5.16 8.17
N GLU A 140 -23.55 6.20 7.47
CA GLU A 140 -24.36 7.00 6.54
C GLU A 140 -24.66 6.25 5.23
N GLU A 141 -23.65 5.63 4.60
CA GLU A 141 -23.79 4.99 3.28
C GLU A 141 -24.45 3.59 3.35
N ALA A 142 -24.33 2.89 4.49
CA ALA A 142 -24.66 1.47 4.59
C ALA A 142 -25.31 1.02 5.92
N HIS A 143 -25.53 1.94 6.88
CA HIS A 143 -26.00 1.65 8.23
C HIS A 143 -25.17 0.61 8.99
N ILE A 144 -23.86 0.56 8.72
CA ILE A 144 -22.97 -0.42 9.34
C ILE A 144 -22.29 0.19 10.56
N ALA A 145 -22.40 -0.51 11.68
CA ALA A 145 -21.63 -0.17 12.87
C ALA A 145 -20.17 -0.58 12.68
N VAL A 146 -19.27 0.39 12.82
CA VAL A 146 -17.83 0.19 12.85
C VAL A 146 -17.32 0.57 14.23
N ASP A 147 -16.64 -0.36 14.88
CA ASP A 147 -15.93 -0.08 16.13
C ASP A 147 -14.60 0.63 15.79
N PRO A 148 -14.39 1.89 16.21
CA PRO A 148 -13.17 2.63 15.91
C PRO A 148 -11.92 1.93 16.46
N ASP A 149 -12.02 1.22 17.59
CA ASP A 149 -10.89 0.52 18.21
C ASP A 149 -10.51 -0.77 17.47
N ALA A 150 -11.38 -1.24 16.56
CA ALA A 150 -11.16 -2.44 15.75
C ALA A 150 -10.62 -2.12 14.34
N LEU A 151 -10.42 -0.85 14.01
CA LEU A 151 -9.92 -0.43 12.70
C LEU A 151 -8.43 -0.73 12.55
N VAL A 152 -8.08 -1.40 11.46
CA VAL A 152 -6.69 -1.65 11.05
C VAL A 152 -6.35 -0.77 9.87
N TRP A 153 -5.50 0.24 10.07
CA TRP A 153 -4.96 1.04 8.97
C TRP A 153 -3.85 0.27 8.26
N PHE A 154 -3.98 0.09 6.94
CA PHE A 154 -3.03 -0.72 6.17
C PHE A 154 -2.53 -0.08 4.88
N SER A 155 -3.16 0.99 4.39
CA SER A 155 -2.62 1.75 3.26
C SER A 155 -3.11 3.18 3.20
N HIS A 156 -2.38 4.01 2.44
CA HIS A 156 -2.72 5.39 2.16
C HIS A 156 -2.51 5.69 0.68
N TRP A 157 -3.49 6.29 0.02
CA TRP A 157 -3.49 6.45 -1.43
C TRP A 157 -3.53 7.91 -1.85
N VAL A 158 -2.62 8.29 -2.75
CA VAL A 158 -2.60 9.60 -3.39
C VAL A 158 -2.65 9.43 -4.91
N PRO A 159 -3.69 9.95 -5.60
CA PRO A 159 -3.80 9.87 -7.04
C PRO A 159 -2.83 10.84 -7.73
N PRO A 160 -2.60 10.65 -9.04
CA PRO A 160 -1.66 11.45 -9.81
C PRO A 160 -1.98 12.96 -9.77
N PRO A 161 -0.96 13.83 -9.90
CA PRO A 161 -1.08 15.28 -9.72
C PRO A 161 -1.99 16.02 -10.71
N ILE A 162 -2.34 15.38 -11.83
CA ILE A 162 -3.14 15.96 -12.92
C ILE A 162 -4.64 15.63 -12.82
N THR A 163 -5.07 14.96 -11.75
CA THR A 163 -6.47 14.54 -11.58
C THR A 163 -7.33 15.71 -11.09
N PRO A 164 -8.53 15.98 -11.65
CA PRO A 164 -9.35 17.13 -11.27
C PRO A 164 -9.77 17.16 -9.79
N ARG A 165 -9.92 15.98 -9.18
CA ARG A 165 -10.15 15.79 -7.74
C ARG A 165 -9.16 14.76 -7.25
N ARG A 166 -8.34 15.11 -6.26
CA ARG A 166 -7.30 14.23 -5.72
C ARG A 166 -7.62 13.88 -4.29
N PHE A 167 -8.28 12.76 -4.06
CA PHE A 167 -8.54 12.28 -2.71
C PHE A 167 -7.28 11.61 -2.15
N SER A 168 -6.75 12.15 -1.05
CA SER A 168 -5.69 11.54 -0.25
C SER A 168 -6.37 10.66 0.79
N THR A 169 -6.39 9.35 0.54
CA THR A 169 -7.34 8.45 1.19
C THR A 169 -6.65 7.46 2.11
N PHE A 170 -7.01 7.47 3.40
CA PHE A 170 -6.68 6.42 4.36
C PHE A 170 -7.55 5.18 4.12
N PHE A 171 -6.94 4.01 4.06
CA PHE A 171 -7.65 2.74 3.89
C PHE A 171 -7.53 1.91 5.17
N PHE A 172 -8.69 1.61 5.75
CA PHE A 172 -8.82 0.78 6.93
C PHE A 172 -9.48 -0.56 6.58
N ALA A 173 -9.26 -1.58 7.40
CA ALA A 173 -10.01 -2.83 7.39
C ALA A 173 -10.60 -3.09 8.77
N THR A 174 -11.78 -3.71 8.82
CA THR A 174 -12.41 -4.11 10.08
C THR A 174 -13.29 -5.34 9.88
N ARG A 175 -13.65 -6.00 10.99
CA ARG A 175 -14.63 -7.09 10.99
C ARG A 175 -16.04 -6.51 11.06
N ALA A 176 -16.95 -7.05 10.28
CA ALA A 176 -18.37 -6.73 10.36
C ALA A 176 -18.92 -7.03 11.76
N ALA A 177 -19.71 -6.12 12.31
CA ALA A 177 -20.39 -6.36 13.58
C ALA A 177 -21.30 -7.60 13.50
N PRO A 178 -21.37 -8.44 14.54
CA PRO A 178 -22.23 -9.61 14.53
C PRO A 178 -23.72 -9.21 14.64
N GLY A 179 -24.60 -10.04 14.08
CA GLY A 179 -26.04 -9.89 14.26
C GLY A 179 -26.63 -8.72 13.44
N PRO A 180 -27.64 -8.00 13.96
CA PRO A 180 -28.34 -6.96 13.20
C PRO A 180 -27.43 -5.80 12.81
N ASP A 181 -26.38 -5.52 13.57
CA ASP A 181 -25.47 -4.39 13.34
C ASP A 181 -24.53 -4.60 12.14
N GLY A 182 -24.50 -5.83 11.58
CA GLY A 182 -23.81 -6.16 10.33
C GLY A 182 -24.76 -6.35 9.13
N VAL A 183 -26.06 -6.09 9.32
CA VAL A 183 -27.04 -6.10 8.22
C VAL A 183 -26.93 -4.77 7.48
N VAL A 184 -26.68 -4.86 6.18
CA VAL A 184 -26.49 -3.69 5.33
C VAL A 184 -27.83 -3.15 4.90
N GLU A 185 -28.08 -1.87 5.18
CA GLU A 185 -29.23 -1.13 4.67
C GLU A 185 -28.72 0.13 3.96
N ILE A 186 -29.10 0.30 2.70
CA ILE A 186 -28.67 1.48 1.91
C ILE A 186 -29.82 2.49 1.83
N ASP A 187 -29.48 3.77 1.67
CA ASP A 187 -30.45 4.88 1.63
C ASP A 187 -31.09 5.12 0.25
N ASP A 188 -30.74 4.31 -0.77
CA ASP A 188 -31.12 4.44 -2.19
C ASP A 188 -30.75 5.81 -2.83
N GLY A 189 -29.95 6.63 -2.16
CA GLY A 189 -29.54 7.96 -2.60
C GLY A 189 -28.25 7.90 -3.41
N GLU A 190 -27.12 8.01 -2.70
CA GLU A 190 -25.78 7.90 -3.29
C GLU A 190 -25.43 6.45 -3.63
N ILE A 191 -25.85 5.52 -2.78
CA ILE A 191 -25.65 4.08 -2.95
C ILE A 191 -26.94 3.45 -3.46
N VAL A 192 -26.83 2.72 -4.55
CA VAL A 192 -27.98 2.13 -5.28
C VAL A 192 -27.95 0.61 -5.30
N ASP A 193 -26.91 0.01 -4.75
CA ASP A 193 -26.79 -1.44 -4.58
C ASP A 193 -25.65 -1.75 -3.60
N HIS A 194 -25.66 -2.96 -3.06
CA HIS A 194 -24.61 -3.47 -2.20
C HIS A 194 -24.47 -4.98 -2.38
N ALA A 195 -23.28 -5.50 -2.11
CA ALA A 195 -23.03 -6.92 -2.15
C ALA A 195 -21.83 -7.29 -1.30
N TRP A 196 -21.96 -8.42 -0.62
CA TRP A 196 -20.80 -9.13 -0.11
C TRP A 196 -20.17 -9.93 -1.23
N MET A 197 -18.87 -9.74 -1.44
CA MET A 197 -18.12 -10.43 -2.48
C MET A 197 -16.84 -10.99 -1.90
N THR A 198 -16.46 -12.21 -2.30
CA THR A 198 -15.07 -12.63 -2.10
C THR A 198 -14.14 -11.71 -2.92
N PRO A 199 -12.91 -11.42 -2.46
CA PRO A 199 -12.00 -10.57 -3.21
C PRO A 199 -11.75 -11.08 -4.64
N ALA A 200 -11.55 -12.40 -4.79
CA ALA A 200 -11.45 -13.05 -6.09
C ALA A 200 -12.71 -12.87 -6.94
N GLY A 201 -13.91 -13.07 -6.37
CA GLY A 201 -15.17 -12.90 -7.07
C GLY A 201 -15.40 -11.47 -7.58
N ALA A 202 -15.01 -10.45 -6.82
CA ALA A 202 -15.08 -9.06 -7.26
C ALA A 202 -14.12 -8.80 -8.44
N MET A 203 -12.89 -9.32 -8.39
CA MET A 203 -11.93 -9.20 -9.49
C MET A 203 -12.39 -9.96 -10.75
N ASP A 204 -12.98 -11.14 -10.60
CA ASP A 204 -13.53 -11.93 -11.72
C ASP A 204 -14.69 -11.21 -12.41
N ARG A 205 -15.63 -10.64 -11.64
CA ARG A 205 -16.73 -9.82 -12.18
C ARG A 205 -16.23 -8.62 -12.95
N ARG A 206 -15.16 -7.98 -12.48
CA ARG A 206 -14.51 -6.87 -13.17
C ARG A 206 -13.89 -7.32 -14.49
N ASP A 207 -13.13 -8.41 -14.48
CA ASP A 207 -12.51 -8.97 -15.69
C ASP A 207 -13.55 -9.45 -16.72
N ALA A 208 -14.75 -9.84 -16.26
CA ALA A 208 -15.91 -10.12 -17.10
C ALA A 208 -16.65 -8.86 -17.60
N GLY A 209 -16.28 -7.66 -17.12
CA GLY A 209 -16.94 -6.40 -17.46
C GLY A 209 -18.31 -6.19 -16.79
N GLU A 210 -18.63 -6.98 -15.76
CA GLU A 210 -19.88 -6.88 -15.01
C GLU A 210 -19.87 -5.73 -14.00
N ILE A 211 -18.69 -5.41 -13.46
CA ILE A 211 -18.47 -4.30 -12.53
C ILE A 211 -17.23 -3.50 -12.91
N GLU A 212 -17.20 -2.24 -12.50
CA GLU A 212 -16.01 -1.39 -12.60
C GLU A 212 -15.36 -1.23 -11.22
N LEU A 213 -14.04 -1.41 -11.18
CA LEU A 213 -13.21 -1.24 -9.98
C LEU A 213 -12.06 -0.28 -10.30
N ALA A 214 -11.91 0.75 -9.48
CA ALA A 214 -10.75 1.63 -9.53
C ALA A 214 -9.47 0.91 -9.08
N PRO A 215 -8.27 1.38 -9.48
CA PRO A 215 -7.00 0.76 -9.07
C PRO A 215 -6.82 0.55 -7.56
N PRO A 216 -7.12 1.54 -6.67
CA PRO A 216 -7.00 1.33 -5.22
C PRO A 216 -7.87 0.19 -4.69
N THR A 217 -9.11 0.12 -5.19
CA THR A 217 -10.07 -0.94 -4.84
C THR A 217 -9.55 -2.29 -5.30
N TRP A 218 -9.13 -2.42 -6.56
CA TRP A 218 -8.63 -3.68 -7.10
C TRP A 218 -7.36 -4.16 -6.38
N VAL A 219 -6.40 -3.27 -6.12
CA VAL A 219 -5.15 -3.63 -5.42
C VAL A 219 -5.43 -4.08 -3.98
N SER A 220 -6.37 -3.43 -3.30
CA SER A 220 -6.80 -3.84 -1.96
C SER A 220 -7.48 -5.23 -1.97
N LEU A 221 -8.31 -5.52 -2.97
CA LEU A 221 -8.90 -6.85 -3.17
C LEU A 221 -7.84 -7.91 -3.51
N HIS A 222 -6.86 -7.56 -4.34
CA HIS A 222 -5.74 -8.43 -4.66
C HIS A 222 -4.91 -8.78 -3.41
N LEU A 223 -4.65 -7.78 -2.55
CA LEU A 223 -4.00 -7.99 -1.25
C LEU A 223 -4.82 -8.95 -0.38
N LEU A 224 -6.12 -8.68 -0.18
CA LEU A 224 -7.00 -9.53 0.64
C LEU A 224 -7.15 -10.96 0.11
N SER A 225 -6.94 -11.18 -1.19
CA SER A 225 -6.96 -12.52 -1.80
C SER A 225 -5.85 -13.44 -1.28
N GLY A 226 -4.87 -12.90 -0.53
CA GLY A 226 -3.84 -13.68 0.15
C GLY A 226 -4.35 -14.47 1.37
N TRP A 227 -5.56 -14.20 1.85
CA TRP A 227 -6.13 -14.82 3.05
C TRP A 227 -7.52 -15.41 2.81
N THR A 228 -7.91 -16.34 3.67
CA THR A 228 -9.20 -17.05 3.59
C THR A 228 -10.14 -16.74 4.74
N THR A 229 -9.64 -16.16 5.83
CA THR A 229 -10.44 -15.78 7.00
C THR A 229 -10.16 -14.35 7.42
N VAL A 230 -11.17 -13.70 7.99
CA VAL A 230 -11.08 -12.32 8.48
C VAL A 230 -10.02 -12.17 9.56
N GLU A 231 -9.90 -13.15 10.47
CA GLU A 231 -8.91 -13.13 11.54
C GLU A 231 -7.48 -13.05 10.98
N THR A 232 -7.12 -14.01 10.11
CA THR A 232 -5.78 -14.03 9.51
C THR A 232 -5.49 -12.81 8.63
N ALA A 233 -6.51 -12.24 8.00
CA ALA A 233 -6.34 -11.03 7.18
C ALA A 233 -6.07 -9.81 8.06
N LEU A 234 -6.88 -9.57 9.10
CA LEU A 234 -6.72 -8.41 9.98
C LEU A 234 -5.41 -8.48 10.78
N GLU A 235 -5.03 -9.67 11.28
CA GLU A 235 -3.74 -9.86 11.96
C GLU A 235 -2.57 -9.52 11.03
N ALA A 236 -2.58 -10.04 9.80
CA ALA A 236 -1.52 -9.77 8.84
C ALA A 236 -1.47 -8.29 8.44
N LEU A 237 -2.62 -7.64 8.21
CA LEU A 237 -2.67 -6.21 7.90
C LEU A 237 -2.14 -5.35 9.06
N ALA A 238 -2.41 -5.72 10.31
CA ALA A 238 -1.93 -5.00 11.50
C ALA A 238 -0.41 -5.18 11.73
N ASP A 239 0.14 -6.32 11.35
CA ASP A 239 1.58 -6.61 11.46
C ASP A 239 2.41 -5.90 10.37
N MET A 240 1.79 -5.60 9.22
CA MET A 240 2.44 -4.92 8.11
C MET A 240 2.76 -3.45 8.40
N ASP A 241 3.74 -2.91 7.66
CA ASP A 241 3.88 -1.47 7.52
C ASP A 241 2.80 -0.99 6.54
N PRO A 242 1.99 0.04 6.87
CA PRO A 242 1.02 0.59 5.94
C PRO A 242 1.70 0.99 4.64
N GLU A 243 1.12 0.58 3.52
CA GLU A 243 1.67 0.88 2.20
C GLU A 243 1.19 2.26 1.73
N PHE A 244 2.11 3.09 1.27
CA PHE A 244 1.80 4.42 0.77
C PHE A 244 1.89 4.45 -0.76
N TYR A 245 0.73 4.62 -1.40
CA TYR A 245 0.56 4.59 -2.84
C TYR A 245 0.43 6.00 -3.41
N GLU A 246 1.55 6.69 -3.60
CA GLU A 246 1.60 7.88 -4.45
C GLU A 246 1.70 7.45 -5.91
N THR A 247 0.66 7.73 -6.71
CA THR A 247 0.51 7.10 -8.02
C THR A 247 1.14 7.94 -9.12
N HIS A 248 2.11 7.36 -9.82
CA HIS A 248 2.62 7.88 -11.10
C HIS A 248 2.05 7.07 -12.26
N ILE A 249 1.56 7.75 -13.30
CA ILE A 249 1.02 7.10 -14.50
C ILE A 249 2.04 7.19 -15.63
N GLY A 250 2.51 6.04 -16.07
CA GLY A 250 3.28 5.86 -17.30
C GLY A 250 2.46 5.18 -18.40
N ARG A 251 3.08 5.02 -19.57
CA ARG A 251 2.54 4.21 -20.67
C ARG A 251 3.59 3.23 -21.17
N SER A 252 3.20 1.96 -21.31
CA SER A 252 4.03 0.91 -21.91
C SER A 252 3.19 0.12 -22.91
N GLU A 253 3.70 -0.09 -24.12
CA GLU A 253 3.03 -0.90 -25.17
C GLU A 253 1.55 -0.52 -25.39
N GLY A 254 1.21 0.77 -25.28
CA GLY A 254 -0.16 1.28 -25.44
C GLY A 254 -1.08 1.07 -24.22
N SER A 255 -0.60 0.43 -23.15
CA SER A 255 -1.32 0.24 -21.89
C SER A 255 -0.93 1.30 -20.86
N ALA A 256 -1.88 1.69 -20.01
CA ALA A 256 -1.60 2.56 -18.87
C ALA A 256 -0.97 1.75 -17.74
N VAL A 257 0.07 2.28 -17.10
CA VAL A 257 0.77 1.63 -16.00
C VAL A 257 0.78 2.59 -14.81
N ALA A 258 0.12 2.21 -13.73
CA ALA A 258 0.26 2.88 -12.44
C ALA A 258 1.50 2.32 -11.74
N MET A 259 2.38 3.20 -11.27
CA MET A 259 3.64 2.85 -10.61
C MET A 259 3.70 3.56 -9.26
N TRP A 260 4.33 2.89 -8.30
CA TRP A 260 4.52 3.37 -6.94
C TRP A 260 5.99 3.23 -6.52
N SER A 261 6.32 3.80 -5.36
CA SER A 261 7.67 3.74 -4.79
C SER A 261 8.22 2.31 -4.77
N GLY A 262 9.49 2.16 -5.14
CA GLY A 262 10.15 0.88 -5.35
C GLY A 262 10.09 0.36 -6.79
N ASP A 263 9.29 0.98 -7.67
CA ASP A 263 9.31 0.67 -9.10
C ASP A 263 10.46 1.39 -9.84
N ALA A 264 11.18 0.67 -10.71
CA ALA A 264 12.30 1.24 -11.47
C ALA A 264 11.91 2.43 -12.36
N GLY A 265 10.66 2.46 -12.85
CA GLY A 265 10.12 3.54 -13.67
C GLY A 265 9.55 4.72 -12.87
N TYR A 266 9.42 4.60 -11.54
CA TYR A 266 8.64 5.53 -10.71
C TYR A 266 9.10 6.99 -10.86
N GLU A 267 10.38 7.26 -10.64
CA GLU A 267 10.95 8.62 -10.62
C GLU A 267 10.89 9.32 -11.99
N THR A 268 10.89 8.54 -13.07
CA THR A 268 10.96 9.07 -14.44
C THR A 268 9.61 9.05 -15.15
N GLY A 269 8.62 8.33 -14.62
CA GLY A 269 7.37 8.03 -15.30
C GLY A 269 7.52 7.08 -16.49
N ASP A 270 8.67 6.42 -16.65
CA ASP A 270 8.96 5.50 -17.76
C ASP A 270 8.86 4.03 -17.31
N PRO A 271 7.73 3.35 -17.59
CA PRO A 271 7.54 1.95 -17.19
C PRO A 271 8.43 0.97 -17.97
N SER A 272 9.12 1.40 -19.03
CA SER A 272 10.00 0.52 -19.83
C SER A 272 11.37 0.26 -19.19
N GLN A 273 11.74 1.03 -18.15
CA GLN A 273 13.03 0.85 -17.48
C GLN A 273 13.15 -0.53 -16.83
N ASP A 274 14.30 -1.16 -16.95
CA ASP A 274 14.59 -2.45 -16.31
C ASP A 274 14.86 -2.28 -14.81
N GLY A 275 14.34 -3.19 -14.00
CA GLY A 275 14.59 -3.21 -12.57
C GLY A 275 13.41 -3.71 -11.74
N PRO A 276 13.40 -3.43 -10.43
CA PRO A 276 12.30 -3.75 -9.53
C PRO A 276 10.95 -3.18 -10.02
N ARG A 277 9.87 -3.83 -9.58
CA ARG A 277 8.50 -3.56 -10.01
C ARG A 277 7.65 -3.30 -8.78
N HIS A 278 6.84 -2.26 -8.84
CA HIS A 278 5.73 -2.02 -7.93
C HIS A 278 4.67 -1.25 -8.71
N ARG A 279 3.87 -1.99 -9.48
CA ARG A 279 3.01 -1.41 -10.51
C ARG A 279 1.75 -2.21 -10.76
N LEU A 280 0.78 -1.54 -11.37
CA LEU A 280 -0.44 -2.11 -11.92
C LEU A 280 -0.53 -1.75 -13.41
N THR A 281 -0.42 -2.76 -14.26
CA THR A 281 -0.61 -2.62 -15.70
C THR A 281 -2.08 -2.84 -16.05
N MET A 282 -2.68 -1.84 -16.70
CA MET A 282 -4.10 -1.83 -17.08
C MET A 282 -4.19 -2.04 -18.58
N ARG A 283 -4.47 -3.29 -19.00
CA ARG A 283 -4.41 -3.72 -20.40
C ARG A 283 -5.60 -4.58 -20.78
N ASP A 284 -6.23 -4.27 -21.91
CA ASP A 284 -7.27 -5.11 -22.55
C ASP A 284 -8.38 -5.55 -21.58
N GLY A 285 -8.82 -4.65 -20.69
CA GLY A 285 -9.85 -4.94 -19.69
C GLY A 285 -9.37 -5.71 -18.45
N ARG A 286 -8.08 -6.10 -18.37
CA ARG A 286 -7.47 -6.79 -17.23
C ARG A 286 -6.48 -5.91 -16.49
N TYR A 287 -6.35 -6.19 -15.20
CA TYR A 287 -5.37 -5.58 -14.32
C TYR A 287 -4.32 -6.62 -13.94
N ALA A 288 -3.05 -6.27 -14.08
CA ALA A 288 -1.91 -7.11 -13.69
C ALA A 288 -1.03 -6.35 -12.70
N PHE A 289 -1.00 -6.82 -11.45
CA PHE A 289 -0.18 -6.24 -10.40
C PHE A 289 1.14 -6.99 -10.29
N GLU A 290 2.23 -6.24 -10.22
CA GLU A 290 3.58 -6.76 -10.12
C GLU A 290 4.32 -6.06 -8.98
N ARG A 291 4.80 -6.86 -8.02
CA ARG A 291 5.68 -6.39 -6.95
C ARG A 291 6.88 -7.32 -6.85
N THR A 292 8.08 -6.80 -7.10
CA THR A 292 9.33 -7.57 -7.08
C THR A 292 10.46 -6.74 -6.48
N GLY A 293 11.42 -7.40 -5.85
CA GLY A 293 12.60 -6.74 -5.28
C GLY A 293 12.42 -6.25 -3.84
N CYS A 294 11.42 -6.80 -3.13
CA CYS A 294 11.32 -6.74 -1.68
C CYS A 294 12.48 -7.51 -1.02
#